data_AF-A0A6L9K6B9-F1
#
_entry.id   AF-A0A6L9K6B9-F1
#
_cell.length_a   1.000
_cell.length_b   1.000
_cell.length_c   1.000
_cell.angle_alpha   90.00
_cell.angle_beta   90.00
_cell.angle_gamma   90.00
#
_symmetry.space_group_name_H-M   'P 1'
#
loop_
_entity.id
_entity.type
_entity.pdbx_description
1 polymer ?
#
loop_
_entity_poly.entity_id
_entity_poly.type
_entity_poly.pdbx_seq_one_letter_code
_entity_poly.pdbx_strand_id
1 'polypeptide(L)'
;MKHIQKPISYFKNSQELLNKLVQIFPDTEKKNILPAELSKFSNFVLFVHPDIGLGFYPNLAQHITDPENIYYDQKVNETEGLGVLTSYYALPKELLEYLINNNLLKGICLKSLLGKEYGKKQLQENIQFVVRFFQPNLYN
;
A
#
# COMPACT_ATOMS: atom_id res chain seq x y z
N MET A 1 22.40 -2.68 -8.72
CA MET A 1 21.21 -3.53 -8.99
C MET A 1 20.28 -2.78 -9.94
N LYS A 2 20.28 -3.14 -11.21
CA LYS A 2 19.34 -2.63 -12.22
C LYS A 2 18.20 -3.66 -12.35
N HIS A 3 16.96 -3.16 -12.51
CA HIS A 3 15.71 -3.89 -12.82
C HIS A 3 14.90 -4.44 -11.63
N ILE A 4 14.40 -3.55 -10.76
CA ILE A 4 13.09 -3.79 -10.13
C ILE A 4 12.06 -3.20 -11.11
N GLN A 5 11.40 -4.04 -11.90
CA GLN A 5 10.46 -3.58 -12.93
C GLN A 5 9.15 -3.05 -12.33
N LYS A 6 8.78 -3.55 -11.13
CA LYS A 6 7.65 -3.09 -10.32
C LYS A 6 8.01 -3.21 -8.83
N PRO A 7 8.00 -2.11 -8.06
CA PRO A 7 8.47 -2.11 -6.68
C PRO A 7 7.46 -2.72 -5.69
N ILE A 8 6.23 -3.00 -6.13
CA ILE A 8 5.21 -3.63 -5.30
C ILE A 8 4.73 -4.97 -5.86
N SER A 9 4.38 -5.90 -4.97
CA SER A 9 3.74 -7.18 -5.27
C SER A 9 2.65 -7.49 -4.24
N TYR A 10 1.63 -8.26 -4.64
CA TYR A 10 0.45 -8.51 -3.82
C TYR A 10 0.34 -9.97 -3.39
N PHE A 11 -0.12 -10.20 -2.16
CA PHE A 11 -0.28 -11.56 -1.61
C PHE A 11 -1.57 -11.66 -0.80
N LYS A 12 -2.29 -12.78 -0.92
CA LYS A 12 -3.57 -12.98 -0.22
C LYS A 12 -3.40 -13.03 1.30
N ASN A 13 -2.34 -13.69 1.75
CA ASN A 13 -2.11 -14.00 3.16
C ASN A 13 -0.61 -14.16 3.45
N SER A 14 -0.28 -14.26 4.73
CA SER A 14 1.09 -14.43 5.23
C SER A 14 1.77 -15.70 4.70
N GLN A 15 1.02 -16.78 4.39
CA GLN A 15 1.59 -18.01 3.86
C GLN A 15 2.09 -17.85 2.42
N GLU A 16 1.31 -17.18 1.56
CA GLU A 16 1.73 -16.85 0.19
C GLU A 16 2.96 -15.94 0.19
N LEU A 17 2.96 -14.92 1.06
CA LEU A 17 4.10 -14.02 1.25
C LEU A 17 5.34 -14.80 1.73
N LEU A 18 5.20 -15.67 2.75
CA LEU A 18 6.29 -16.50 3.26
C LEU A 18 6.87 -17.40 2.16
N ASN A 19 6.01 -18.06 1.38
CA ASN A 19 6.44 -18.91 0.28
C ASN A 19 7.28 -18.14 -0.73
N LYS A 20 6.89 -16.89 -1.05
CA LYS A 20 7.68 -16.03 -1.93
C LYS A 20 9.02 -15.64 -1.30
N LEU A 21 9.04 -15.28 -0.03
CA LEU A 21 10.26 -14.87 0.66
C LEU A 21 11.27 -16.01 0.80
N VAL A 22 10.82 -17.24 1.04
CA VAL A 22 11.69 -18.43 1.07
C VAL A 22 12.36 -18.67 -0.29
N GLN A 23 11.68 -18.37 -1.40
CA GLN A 23 12.30 -18.46 -2.72
C GLN A 23 13.38 -17.38 -2.95
N ILE A 24 13.22 -16.21 -2.31
CA ILE A 24 14.17 -15.09 -2.41
C ILE A 24 15.36 -15.29 -1.45
N PHE A 25 15.12 -15.84 -0.26
CA PHE A 25 16.09 -16.08 0.81
C PHE A 25 16.10 -17.55 1.23
N PRO A 26 16.66 -18.44 0.41
CA PRO A 26 16.61 -19.89 0.65
C PRO A 26 17.36 -20.33 1.91
N ASP A 27 18.38 -19.58 2.32
CA ASP A 27 19.25 -19.92 3.47
C ASP A 27 18.73 -19.41 4.82
N THR A 28 17.59 -18.72 4.83
CA THR A 28 17.00 -18.17 6.07
C THR A 28 16.00 -19.16 6.67
N GLU A 29 16.11 -19.43 7.97
CA GLU A 29 15.12 -20.25 8.67
C GLU A 29 13.72 -19.60 8.60
N LYS A 30 12.70 -20.35 8.16
CA LYS A 30 11.34 -19.83 7.92
C LYS A 30 10.75 -19.02 9.08
N LYS A 31 10.98 -19.47 10.32
CA LYS A 31 10.51 -18.79 11.55
C LYS A 31 11.13 -17.41 11.76
N ASN A 32 12.24 -17.11 11.10
CA ASN A 32 12.97 -15.84 11.20
C ASN A 32 12.63 -14.89 10.03
N ILE A 33 11.83 -15.31 9.04
CA ILE A 33 11.54 -14.53 7.83
C ILE A 33 10.36 -13.56 8.04
N LEU A 34 9.29 -13.99 8.70
CA LEU A 34 8.12 -13.16 8.97
C LEU A 34 7.74 -13.22 10.47
N PRO A 35 7.42 -12.08 11.10
CA PRO A 35 6.84 -12.05 12.44
C PRO A 35 5.53 -12.86 12.52
N ALA A 36 5.33 -13.57 13.63
CA ALA A 36 4.16 -14.44 13.82
C ALA A 36 2.84 -13.66 13.82
N GLU A 37 2.87 -12.39 14.24
CA GLU A 37 1.73 -11.48 14.29
C GLU A 37 1.12 -11.24 12.90
N LEU A 38 1.93 -11.34 11.85
CA LEU A 38 1.46 -11.17 10.47
C LEU A 38 0.51 -12.27 10.02
N SER A 39 0.45 -13.41 10.73
CA SER A 39 -0.51 -14.48 10.44
C SER A 39 -1.98 -14.04 10.54
N LYS A 40 -2.27 -12.97 11.28
CA LYS A 40 -3.63 -12.46 11.52
C LYS A 40 -4.16 -11.56 10.40
N PHE A 41 -3.30 -11.18 9.46
CA PHE A 41 -3.63 -10.22 8.40
C PHE A 41 -3.70 -10.88 7.02
N SER A 42 -4.25 -10.15 6.06
CA SER A 42 -4.41 -10.57 4.67
C SER A 42 -4.10 -9.42 3.72
N ASN A 43 -4.20 -9.68 2.41
CA ASN A 43 -4.14 -8.67 1.35
C ASN A 43 -2.90 -7.76 1.46
N PHE A 44 -1.73 -8.41 1.50
CA PHE A 44 -0.45 -7.75 1.71
C PHE A 44 0.04 -7.06 0.45
N VAL A 45 0.74 -5.95 0.68
CA VAL A 45 1.68 -5.37 -0.27
C VAL A 45 3.10 -5.65 0.23
N LEU A 46 3.90 -6.31 -0.61
CA LEU A 46 5.35 -6.34 -0.48
C LEU A 46 5.91 -5.16 -1.27
N PHE A 47 6.65 -4.28 -0.62
CA PHE A 47 7.39 -3.21 -1.25
C PHE A 47 8.89 -3.53 -1.22
N VAL A 48 9.56 -3.35 -2.36
CA VAL A 48 11.00 -3.56 -2.51
C VAL A 48 11.63 -2.25 -2.98
N HIS A 49 12.56 -1.72 -2.18
CA HIS A 49 13.26 -0.49 -2.47
C HIS A 49 14.76 -0.61 -2.12
N PRO A 50 15.68 -0.10 -2.95
CA PRO A 50 17.13 -0.25 -2.71
C PRO A 50 17.59 0.32 -1.36
N ASP A 51 17.03 1.45 -0.92
CA ASP A 51 17.48 2.13 0.30
C ASP A 51 16.70 1.72 1.56
N ILE A 52 15.49 1.17 1.39
CA ILE A 52 14.60 0.79 2.52
C ILE A 52 14.65 -0.73 2.76
N GLY A 53 14.96 -1.51 1.73
CA GLY A 53 14.84 -2.96 1.75
C GLY A 53 13.43 -3.42 1.46
N LEU A 54 12.92 -4.33 2.30
CA LEU A 54 11.60 -4.94 2.17
C LEU A 54 10.61 -4.34 3.18
N GLY A 55 9.49 -3.83 2.69
CA GLY A 55 8.36 -3.41 3.50
C GLY A 55 7.16 -4.36 3.31
N PHE A 56 6.48 -4.71 4.41
CA PHE A 56 5.28 -5.55 4.38
C PHE A 56 4.11 -4.76 4.94
N TYR A 57 3.10 -4.49 4.10
CA TYR A 57 1.94 -3.70 4.49
C TYR A 57 0.68 -4.56 4.44
N PRO A 58 0.20 -5.07 5.60
CA PRO A 58 -1.05 -5.82 5.66
C PRO A 58 -2.23 -4.94 5.26
N ASN A 59 -3.26 -5.56 4.67
CA ASN A 59 -4.51 -4.94 4.21
C ASN A 59 -4.37 -3.82 3.16
N LEU A 60 -3.16 -3.34 2.85
CA LEU A 60 -2.94 -2.23 1.93
C LEU A 60 -3.40 -2.55 0.51
N ALA A 61 -3.31 -3.82 0.08
CA ALA A 61 -3.70 -4.20 -1.28
C ALA A 61 -5.19 -3.94 -1.55
N GLN A 62 -6.04 -3.85 -0.52
CA GLN A 62 -7.47 -3.57 -0.70
C GLN A 62 -7.74 -2.16 -1.25
N HIS A 63 -6.75 -1.26 -1.20
CA HIS A 63 -6.87 0.14 -1.56
C HIS A 63 -6.21 0.51 -2.89
N ILE A 64 -5.46 -0.42 -3.50
CA ILE A 64 -4.60 -0.13 -4.65
C ILE A 64 -5.31 -0.53 -5.94
N THR A 65 -5.62 0.45 -6.79
CA THR A 65 -6.34 0.25 -8.07
C THR A 65 -5.42 -0.14 -9.24
N ASP A 66 -4.40 -0.94 -8.96
CA ASP A 66 -3.50 -1.50 -9.96
C ASP A 66 -4.23 -2.61 -10.74
N PRO A 67 -4.19 -2.63 -12.09
CA PRO A 67 -4.83 -3.68 -12.89
C PRO A 67 -4.39 -5.12 -12.54
N GLU A 68 -3.17 -5.30 -12.02
CA GLU A 68 -2.67 -6.62 -11.61
C GLU A 68 -3.09 -7.01 -10.19
N ASN A 69 -3.68 -6.08 -9.43
CA ASN A 69 -4.09 -6.32 -8.06
C ASN A 69 -5.51 -6.89 -7.99
N ILE A 70 -5.60 -8.21 -7.86
CA ILE A 70 -6.87 -8.93 -7.70
C ILE A 70 -7.50 -8.76 -6.30
N TYR A 71 -6.80 -8.12 -5.36
CA TYR A 71 -7.26 -7.98 -3.96
C TYR A 71 -7.88 -6.62 -3.68
N TYR A 72 -7.99 -5.73 -4.68
CA TYR A 72 -8.70 -4.46 -4.54
C TYR A 72 -10.15 -4.72 -4.10
N ASP A 73 -10.57 -4.04 -3.04
CA ASP A 73 -11.94 -4.10 -2.53
C ASP A 73 -12.53 -2.70 -2.51
N GLN A 74 -13.47 -2.46 -3.43
CA GLN A 74 -14.10 -1.15 -3.57
C GLN A 74 -14.80 -0.69 -2.28
N LYS A 75 -15.46 -1.61 -1.56
CA LYS A 75 -16.23 -1.27 -0.36
C LYS A 75 -15.28 -0.85 0.76
N VAL A 76 -14.24 -1.64 1.00
CA VAL A 76 -13.20 -1.34 2.00
C VAL A 76 -12.47 -0.06 1.62
N ASN A 77 -12.17 0.14 0.34
CA ASN A 77 -11.50 1.33 -0.12
C ASN A 77 -12.33 2.62 0.08
N GLU A 78 -13.65 2.56 -0.10
CA GLU A 78 -14.54 3.70 0.16
C GLU A 78 -14.71 4.02 1.64
N THR A 79 -14.55 3.04 2.53
CA THR A 79 -14.70 3.24 3.98
C THR A 79 -13.40 3.60 4.67
N GLU A 80 -12.28 2.99 4.25
CA GLU A 80 -11.01 3.00 4.98
C GLU A 80 -9.85 3.60 4.15
N GLY A 81 -10.04 3.82 2.84
CA GLY A 81 -8.95 4.24 1.94
C GLY A 81 -8.26 5.53 2.34
N LEU A 82 -8.95 6.46 3.01
CA LEU A 82 -8.30 7.68 3.53
C LEU A 82 -7.14 7.37 4.49
N GLY A 83 -7.17 6.23 5.19
CA GLY A 83 -6.08 5.79 6.08
C GLY A 83 -4.73 5.65 5.37
N VAL A 84 -4.74 5.35 4.06
CA VAL A 84 -3.52 5.32 3.21
C VAL A 84 -2.86 6.70 3.14
N LEU A 85 -3.67 7.77 3.13
CA LEU A 85 -3.21 9.15 3.01
C LEU A 85 -2.95 9.82 4.37
N THR A 86 -3.43 9.24 5.48
CA THR A 86 -3.41 9.84 6.83
C THR A 86 -2.63 8.99 7.84
N SER A 87 -1.47 8.46 7.45
CA SER A 87 -0.51 7.71 8.26
C SER A 87 -0.96 6.38 8.92
N TYR A 88 -2.17 5.88 8.68
CA TYR A 88 -2.65 4.65 9.34
C TYR A 88 -1.75 3.44 9.03
N TYR A 89 -1.25 3.35 7.79
CA TYR A 89 -0.36 2.28 7.36
C TYR A 89 1.13 2.56 7.58
N ALA A 90 1.49 3.75 8.10
CA ALA A 90 2.88 4.19 8.28
C ALA A 90 3.76 3.94 7.03
N LEU A 91 3.26 4.35 5.85
CA LEU A 91 3.97 4.13 4.60
C LEU A 91 5.21 5.03 4.52
N PRO A 92 6.36 4.52 4.04
CA PRO A 92 7.50 5.36 3.71
C PRO A 92 7.13 6.26 2.54
N LYS A 93 7.80 7.42 2.47
CA LYS A 93 7.59 8.44 1.45
C LYS A 93 7.63 7.85 0.05
N GLU A 94 8.61 7.00 -0.21
CA GLU A 94 8.91 6.39 -1.50
C GLU A 94 7.74 5.52 -1.99
N LEU A 95 7.11 4.75 -1.09
CA LEU A 95 5.94 3.96 -1.44
C LEU A 95 4.72 4.85 -1.68
N LEU A 96 4.48 5.83 -0.81
CA LEU A 96 3.33 6.72 -0.95
C LEU A 96 3.41 7.55 -2.25
N GLU A 97 4.58 8.11 -2.57
CA GLU A 97 4.84 8.81 -3.82
C GLU A 97 4.71 7.88 -5.02
N TYR A 98 5.21 6.65 -4.95
CA TYR A 98 5.01 5.66 -6.01
C TYR A 98 3.52 5.41 -6.28
N LEU A 99 2.71 5.19 -5.24
CA LEU A 99 1.28 4.92 -5.38
C LEU A 99 0.53 6.12 -5.99
N ILE A 100 0.87 7.35 -5.58
CA ILE A 100 0.25 8.57 -6.09
C ILE A 100 0.67 8.84 -7.54
N ASN A 101 1.97 8.83 -7.83
CA ASN A 101 2.51 9.18 -9.14
C ASN A 101 2.09 8.19 -10.23
N ASN A 102 1.77 6.94 -9.86
CA ASN A 102 1.27 5.92 -10.77
C ASN A 102 -0.26 5.82 -10.79
N ASN A 103 -0.98 6.79 -10.19
CA ASN A 103 -2.45 6.82 -10.14
C ASN A 103 -3.08 5.55 -9.54
N LEU A 104 -2.40 4.93 -8.58
CA LEU A 104 -2.83 3.67 -7.97
C LEU A 104 -3.80 3.87 -6.80
N LEU A 105 -4.09 5.12 -6.42
CA LEU A 105 -5.00 5.50 -5.33
C LEU A 105 -6.28 6.20 -5.83
N LYS A 106 -6.59 6.10 -7.13
CA LYS A 106 -7.75 6.79 -7.75
C LYS A 106 -9.11 6.30 -7.26
N GLY A 107 -9.14 5.19 -6.51
CA GLY A 107 -10.36 4.67 -5.88
C GLY A 107 -10.75 5.46 -4.63
N ILE A 108 -9.79 6.09 -3.94
CA ILE A 108 -10.02 6.77 -2.67
C ILE A 108 -10.87 8.02 -2.90
N CYS A 109 -11.81 8.28 -1.98
CA CYS A 109 -12.80 9.33 -2.08
C CYS A 109 -13.04 9.99 -0.72
N LEU A 110 -13.28 11.31 -0.71
CA LEU A 110 -13.83 12.00 0.46
C LEU A 110 -15.36 11.79 0.51
N LYS A 111 -15.91 11.66 1.72
CA LYS A 111 -17.37 11.71 1.89
C LYS A 111 -17.82 13.16 1.76
N SER A 112 -18.61 13.44 0.72
CA SER A 112 -19.15 14.77 0.46
C SER A 112 -20.67 14.75 0.39
N LEU A 113 -21.31 15.79 0.96
CA LEU A 113 -22.75 16.02 0.82
C LEU A 113 -23.15 16.29 -0.65
N LEU A 114 -22.20 16.74 -1.47
CA LEU A 114 -22.39 16.97 -2.91
C LEU A 114 -22.25 15.68 -3.75
N GLY A 115 -22.11 14.53 -3.10
CA GLY A 115 -22.03 13.22 -3.75
C GLY A 115 -20.60 12.70 -3.92
N LYS A 116 -20.52 11.42 -4.26
CA LYS A 116 -19.28 10.65 -4.35
C LYS A 116 -18.32 11.19 -5.40
N GLU A 117 -18.78 11.45 -6.61
CA GLU A 117 -17.91 11.94 -7.70
C GLU A 117 -17.29 13.31 -7.36
N TYR A 118 -18.05 14.18 -6.70
CA TYR A 118 -17.53 15.46 -6.21
C TYR A 118 -16.43 15.24 -5.16
N GLY A 119 -16.70 14.42 -4.14
CA GLY A 119 -15.72 14.12 -3.09
C GLY A 119 -14.45 13.44 -3.63
N LYS A 120 -14.59 12.55 -4.61
CA LYS A 120 -13.47 11.92 -5.31
C LYS A 120 -12.66 12.96 -6.07
N LYS A 121 -13.31 13.81 -6.88
CA LYS A 121 -12.64 14.88 -7.63
C LYS A 121 -11.84 15.79 -6.71
N GLN A 122 -12.46 16.30 -5.64
CA GLN A 122 -11.79 17.18 -4.68
C GLN A 122 -10.56 16.53 -4.04
N LEU A 123 -10.66 15.24 -3.68
CA LEU A 123 -9.51 14.52 -3.13
C LEU A 123 -8.38 14.36 -4.15
N GLN A 124 -8.69 13.88 -5.35
CA GLN A 124 -7.68 13.53 -6.35
C GLN A 124 -6.95 14.78 -6.86
N GLU A 125 -7.65 15.90 -7.03
CA GLU A 125 -7.04 17.20 -7.39
C GLU A 125 -6.11 17.75 -6.30
N ASN A 126 -6.30 17.34 -5.04
CA ASN A 126 -5.58 17.87 -3.88
C ASN A 126 -4.82 16.78 -3.09
N ILE A 127 -4.57 15.62 -3.69
CA ILE A 127 -4.04 14.45 -2.97
C ILE A 127 -2.68 14.73 -2.31
N GLN A 128 -1.83 15.51 -2.97
CA GLN A 128 -0.53 15.94 -2.46
C GLN A 128 -0.66 16.87 -1.25
N PHE A 129 -1.64 17.77 -1.27
CA PHE A 129 -1.93 18.63 -0.12
C PHE A 129 -2.38 17.80 1.09
N VAL A 130 -3.32 16.87 0.88
CA VAL A 130 -3.81 15.99 1.95
C VAL A 130 -2.67 15.21 2.59
N VAL A 131 -1.83 14.57 1.78
CA VAL A 131 -0.69 13.80 2.28
C VAL A 131 0.28 14.66 3.08
N ARG A 132 0.66 15.84 2.56
CA ARG A 132 1.58 16.76 3.27
C ARG A 132 0.98 17.31 4.56
N PHE A 133 -0.33 17.56 4.58
CA PHE A 133 -1.03 18.04 5.76
C PHE A 133 -1.05 17.00 6.88
N PHE A 134 -1.37 15.74 6.56
CA PHE A 134 -1.47 14.67 7.58
C PHE A 134 -0.13 13.99 7.88
N GLN A 135 0.83 14.02 6.96
CA GLN A 135 2.11 13.33 7.08
C GLN A 135 3.29 14.29 6.83
N PRO A 136 3.39 15.42 7.55
CA PRO A 136 4.41 16.44 7.31
C PRO A 136 5.83 15.90 7.48
N ASN A 137 6.02 14.94 8.38
CA ASN A 137 7.32 14.31 8.67
C ASN A 137 7.94 13.59 7.46
N LEU A 138 7.15 13.23 6.44
CA LEU A 138 7.67 12.62 5.21
C LEU A 138 8.34 13.65 4.28
N TYR A 139 8.11 14.94 4.49
CA TYR A 139 8.52 16.02 3.57
C TYR A 139 9.33 17.13 4.24
N ASN A 140 9.69 16.94 5.51
CA ASN A 140 10.54 17.85 6.28
C ASN A 140 12.02 17.47 6.18
#